data_AF-A0A415I2K7-F1
#
_entry.id   AF-A0A415I2K7-F1
#
_cell.length_a   1.000
_cell.length_b   1.000
_cell.length_c   1.000
_cell.angle_alpha   90.00
_cell.angle_beta   90.00
_cell.angle_gamma   90.00
#
_symmetry.space_group_name_H-M   'P 1'
#
loop_
_entity.id
_entity.type
_entity.pdbx_description
1 polymer ?
#
loop_
_entity_poly.entity_id
_entity_poly.type
_entity_poly.pdbx_seq_one_letter_code
_entity_poly.pdbx_strand_id
1 'polypeptide(L)' 'MAEHMTPVVAKVLPEEKAAFAAATQLVGTTPSNAIRMFIAAFNHCGTFPFDISPSGAFGTVPDSHQ' A
#
# COMPACT_ATOMS: atom_id res chain seq x y z
N MET A 1 -15.41 -14.09 -16.44
CA MET A 1 -15.35 -14.67 -15.08
C MET A 1 -15.53 -13.49 -14.15
N ALA A 2 -16.55 -13.48 -13.29
CA ALA A 2 -16.66 -12.41 -12.30
C ALA A 2 -15.45 -12.53 -11.37
N GLU A 3 -14.59 -11.52 -11.33
CA GLU A 3 -13.39 -11.57 -10.50
C GLU A 3 -13.82 -11.60 -9.03
N HIS A 4 -13.48 -12.68 -8.32
CA HIS A 4 -13.83 -12.83 -6.91
C HIS A 4 -12.92 -11.92 -6.08
N MET A 5 -13.39 -10.71 -5.75
CA MET A 5 -12.67 -9.80 -4.86
C MET A 5 -12.64 -10.37 -3.44
N THR A 6 -11.46 -10.42 -2.83
CA THR A 6 -11.28 -10.85 -1.45
C THR A 6 -10.98 -9.64 -0.54
N PRO A 7 -11.47 -9.64 0.71
CA PRO A 7 -11.21 -8.54 1.64
C PRO A 7 -9.76 -8.61 2.17
N VAL A 8 -9.15 -7.44 2.34
CA VAL A 8 -7.88 -7.28 3.07
C VAL A 8 -8.19 -6.73 4.46
N VAL A 9 -7.80 -7.45 5.50
CA VAL A 9 -8.06 -7.07 6.91
C VAL A 9 -6.73 -6.98 7.64
N ALA A 10 -6.48 -5.82 8.26
CA ALA A 10 -5.35 -5.59 9.13
C ALA A 10 -5.84 -5.00 10.47
N LYS A 11 -5.26 -5.46 11.58
CA LYS A 11 -5.50 -4.88 12.90
C LYS A 11 -4.54 -3.71 13.09
N VAL A 12 -5.07 -2.57 13.48
CA VAL A 12 -4.33 -1.33 13.76
C VAL A 12 -4.86 -0.71 15.04
N LEU A 13 -4.11 0.21 15.65
CA LEU A 13 -4.58 0.93 16.82
C LEU A 13 -5.75 1.87 16.45
N PRO A 14 -6.66 2.17 17.39
CA PRO A 14 -7.78 3.06 17.14
C PRO A 14 -7.34 4.44 16.63
N GLU A 15 -6.27 4.99 17.20
CA GLU A 15 -5.70 6.28 16.78
C GLU A 15 -5.16 6.24 15.35
N GLU A 16 -4.46 5.17 14.96
CA GLU A 16 -3.93 5.01 13.61
C GLU A 16 -5.06 4.89 12.59
N LYS A 17 -6.10 4.13 12.92
CA LYS A 17 -7.30 4.03 12.09
C LYS A 17 -7.96 5.39 11.88
N ALA A 18 -8.11 6.17 12.94
CA ALA A 18 -8.70 7.50 12.88
C ALA A 18 -7.85 8.47 12.06
N ALA A 19 -6.53 8.46 12.27
CA ALA A 19 -5.58 9.27 11.52
C ALA A 19 -5.59 8.93 10.02
N PHE A 20 -5.58 7.64 9.67
CA PHE A 20 -5.63 7.20 8.28
C PHE A 20 -6.95 7.57 7.61
N ALA A 21 -8.07 7.45 8.32
CA ALA A 21 -9.38 7.89 7.82
C ALA A 21 -9.41 9.41 7.56
N ALA A 22 -8.88 10.22 8.47
CA ALA A 22 -8.80 11.67 8.28
C ALA A 22 -7.87 12.05 7.12
N ALA A 23 -6.68 11.45 7.03
CA ALA A 23 -5.72 11.70 5.97
C ALA A 23 -6.30 11.38 4.58
N THR A 24 -7.00 10.26 4.44
CA THR A 24 -7.62 9.88 3.17
C THR A 24 -8.74 10.84 2.75
N GLN A 25 -9.53 11.34 3.70
CA GLN A 25 -10.52 12.38 3.42
C GLN A 25 -9.88 13.69 2.93
N LEU A 26 -8.77 14.11 3.53
CA LEU A 26 -8.03 15.31 3.10
C LEU A 26 -7.51 15.20 1.66
N VAL A 27 -7.10 14.01 1.24
CA VAL A 27 -6.60 13.72 -0.12
C VAL A 27 -7.77 13.52 -1.11
N GLY A 28 -9.02 13.51 -0.65
CA GLY A 28 -10.20 13.28 -1.49
C GLY A 28 -10.36 11.82 -1.93
N THR A 29 -9.89 10.88 -1.11
CA THR A 29 -10.00 9.43 -1.36
C THR A 29 -10.66 8.73 -0.17
N THR A 30 -10.81 7.40 -0.24
CA THR A 30 -11.29 6.57 0.88
C THR A 30 -10.18 5.65 1.38
N PRO A 31 -10.23 5.19 2.64
CA PRO A 31 -9.27 4.22 3.17
C PRO A 31 -9.14 2.97 2.27
N SER A 32 -10.26 2.42 1.83
CA SER A 32 -10.27 1.25 0.94
C SER A 32 -9.62 1.55 -0.42
N ASN A 33 -9.84 2.74 -0.97
CA ASN A 33 -9.22 3.14 -2.23
C ASN A 33 -7.71 3.36 -2.08
N ALA A 34 -7.28 4.01 -1.00
CA ALA A 34 -5.86 4.18 -0.69
C ALA A 34 -5.15 2.83 -0.50
N ILE A 35 -5.78 1.87 0.20
CA ILE A 35 -5.24 0.51 0.35
C ILE A 35 -5.10 -0.18 -1.02
N ARG A 36 -6.11 -0.06 -1.90
CA ARG A 36 -6.02 -0.62 -3.27
C ARG A 36 -4.87 -0.01 -4.07
N MET A 37 -4.71 1.31 -4.02
CA MET A 37 -3.61 2.01 -4.67
C MET A 37 -2.25 1.56 -4.12
N PHE A 38 -2.14 1.40 -2.80
CA PHE A 38 -0.92 0.90 -2.16
C PHE A 38 -0.59 -0.52 -2.61
N ILE A 39 -1.56 -1.45 -2.60
CA ILE A 39 -1.35 -2.85 -3.03
C ILE A 39 -0.92 -2.89 -4.50
N ALA A 40 -1.56 -2.10 -5.37
CA ALA A 40 -1.19 -2.03 -6.79
C ALA A 40 0.25 -1.53 -6.98
N ALA A 41 0.63 -0.46 -6.29
CA ALA A 41 1.99 0.09 -6.36
C ALA A 41 3.03 -0.88 -5.77
N PHE A 42 2.75 -1.48 -4.62
CA PHE A 42 3.63 -2.47 -3.99
C PHE A 42 3.89 -3.67 -4.90
N ASN A 43 2.83 -4.23 -5.48
CA ASN A 43 2.93 -5.38 -6.37
C ASN A 43 3.65 -5.02 -7.68
N HIS A 44 3.48 -3.79 -8.19
CA HIS A 44 4.18 -3.33 -9.38
C HIS A 44 5.68 -3.16 -9.13
N CYS A 45 6.06 -2.60 -7.98
CA CYS A 45 7.46 -2.37 -7.61
C CYS A 45 8.17 -3.64 -7.09
N GLY A 46 7.41 -4.64 -6.63
CA GLY A 46 7.94 -5.81 -5.91
C GLY A 46 8.43 -5.47 -4.49
N THR A 47 8.23 -4.24 -4.04
CA THR A 47 8.64 -3.70 -2.73
C THR A 47 7.80 -2.47 -2.42
N PHE A 48 7.99 -1.88 -1.24
CA PHE A 48 7.33 -0.62 -0.89
C PHE A 48 7.68 0.47 -1.92
N PRO A 49 6.69 1.25 -2.37
CA PRO A 49 6.90 2.33 -3.33
C PRO A 49 7.63 3.55 -2.73
N PHE A 50 8.02 3.47 -1.46
CA PHE A 50 8.83 4.43 -0.74
C PHE A 50 9.85 3.67 0.11
N ASP A 51 10.98 4.30 0.40
CA ASP A 51 11.99 3.70 1.27
C ASP A 51 11.44 3.53 2.68
N ILE A 52 11.23 2.28 3.07
CA ILE A 52 10.76 1.89 4.41
C ILE A 52 11.90 1.46 5.32
N SER A 53 13.13 1.37 4.80
CA SER A 53 14.24 0.93 5.62
C SER A 53 14.81 2.10 6.41
N PRO A 54 15.20 1.89 7.68
CA PRO A 54 15.93 2.92 8.42
C PRO A 54 17.34 3.22 7.85
N SER A 55 17.80 2.49 6.82
CA SER A 55 19.16 2.55 6.24
C SER A 55 19.25 2.55 4.69
N GLY A 56 18.14 2.66 3.94
CA GLY A 56 18.15 2.58 2.47
C GLY A 56 18.33 1.18 1.83
N ALA A 57 18.00 0.10 2.53
CA ALA A 57 18.33 -1.28 2.15
C ALA A 57 17.38 -1.97 1.15
N PHE A 58 16.24 -1.38 0.77
CA PHE A 58 15.34 -1.99 -0.21
C PHE A 58 15.56 -1.39 -1.60
N GLY A 59 16.57 -1.90 -2.30
CA GLY A 59 16.85 -1.47 -3.66
C GLY A 59 17.90 -2.32 -4.37
N THR A 60 17.50 -3.50 -4.85
CA THR A 60 17.93 -4.03 -6.15
C THR A 60 16.91 -5.09 -6.58
N VAL A 61 15.99 -4.70 -7.45
CA VAL A 61 15.35 -5.67 -8.35
C VAL A 61 16.44 -6.10 -9.33
N PRO A 62 16.80 -7.40 -9.47
CA PRO A 62 17.69 -7.81 -10.54
C PRO A 62 16.97 -7.56 -11.86
N ASP A 63 17.56 -6.70 -12.68
CA ASP A 63 17.14 -6.42 -14.04
C ASP A 63 17.03 -7.74 -14.80
N SER A 64 15.79 -8.22 -14.98
CA SER A 64 15.51 -9.39 -15.81
C SER A 64 15.26 -8.88 -17.23
N HIS A 65 16.32 -8.34 -17.85
CA HIS A 65 16.31 -8.08 -19.28
C HIS A 65 16.39 -9.42 -20.03
N GLN A 66 15.32 -9.68 -20.81
CA GLN A 66 15.32 -10.64 -21.91
C GLN A 66 16.24 -10.16 -23.05
#